data_AF-A0A3B0YKW7-F1
#
_entry.id   AF-A0A3B0YKW7-F1
#
_cell.length_a   1.000
_cell.length_b   1.000
_cell.length_c   1.000
_cell.angle_alpha   90.00
_cell.angle_beta   90.00
_cell.angle_gamma   90.00
#
_symmetry.space_group_name_H-M   'P 1'
#
loop_
_entity.id
_entity.type
_entity.pdbx_description
1 polymer ?
#
loop_
_entity_poly.entity_id
_entity_poly.type
_entity_poly.pdbx_seq_one_letter_code
_entity_poly.pdbx_strand_id
1 'polypeptide(L)'
;MAIIKPFRAVRPTRDKVALVTSRSFDIYDKKELKIILKLNPFSFLHVLEPGFKFKKKVSGEERFKMVHNRYHEFKENHIFIQDEKPKYYLHEKTFGNITFWGI
;
A
#
# COMPACT_ATOMS: atom_id res chain seq x y z
N MET A 1 0.00 13.06 -28.86
CA MET A 1 1.14 12.69 -28.00
C MET A 1 0.71 12.81 -26.55
N ALA A 2 0.95 11.80 -25.70
CA ALA A 2 0.57 11.89 -24.28
C ALA A 2 1.50 12.84 -23.51
N ILE A 3 0.93 13.66 -22.62
CA ILE A 3 1.70 14.56 -21.73
C ILE A 3 1.81 13.88 -20.37
N ILE A 4 3.02 13.44 -19.99
CA ILE A 4 3.27 12.79 -18.71
C ILE A 4 3.78 13.82 -17.71
N LYS A 5 2.99 14.08 -16.66
CA LYS A 5 3.36 15.00 -15.58
C LYS A 5 4.05 14.24 -14.45
N PRO A 6 5.24 14.66 -13.99
CA PRO A 6 5.89 14.04 -12.85
C PRO A 6 5.10 14.32 -11.57
N PHE A 7 5.21 13.46 -10.58
CA PHE A 7 4.49 13.61 -9.30
C PHE A 7 5.39 13.24 -8.12
N ARG A 8 4.96 13.61 -6.92
CA ARG A 8 5.63 13.25 -5.67
C ARG A 8 5.03 11.95 -5.14
N ALA A 9 5.66 10.81 -5.43
CA ALA A 9 5.14 9.53 -4.99
C ALA A 9 5.16 9.39 -3.48
N VAL A 10 4.15 8.71 -2.95
CA VAL A 10 4.14 8.17 -1.59
C VAL A 10 4.57 6.72 -1.68
N ARG A 11 5.68 6.36 -1.04
CA ARG A 11 6.29 5.03 -1.13
C ARG A 11 6.76 4.53 0.23
N PRO A 12 6.88 3.21 0.43
CA PRO A 12 7.47 2.66 1.64
C PRO A 12 8.92 3.14 1.85
N THR A 13 9.33 3.21 3.11
CA THR A 13 10.75 3.30 3.45
C THR A 13 11.49 2.02 3.07
N ARG A 14 12.80 2.15 2.75
CA ARG A 14 13.60 1.06 2.18
C ARG A 14 13.64 -0.19 3.06
N ASP A 15 13.64 -0.01 4.37
CA ASP A 15 13.64 -1.06 5.38
C ASP A 15 12.29 -1.78 5.51
N LYS A 16 11.19 -1.17 5.04
CA LYS A 16 9.82 -1.72 5.17
C LYS A 16 9.20 -2.13 3.85
N VAL A 17 9.87 -1.89 2.71
CA VAL A 17 9.30 -2.09 1.38
C VAL A 17 8.74 -3.51 1.17
N ALA A 18 9.45 -4.54 1.62
CA ALA A 18 9.02 -5.93 1.50
C ALA A 18 7.87 -6.30 2.47
N LEU A 19 7.71 -5.54 3.56
CA LEU A 19 6.69 -5.80 4.58
C LEU A 19 5.37 -5.10 4.23
N VAL A 20 5.41 -3.99 3.50
CA VAL A 20 4.20 -3.23 3.19
C VAL A 20 3.37 -3.89 2.08
N THR A 21 4.00 -4.61 1.15
CA THR A 21 3.30 -5.18 -0.02
C THR A 21 2.17 -6.14 0.35
N SER A 22 1.06 -6.09 -0.39
CA SER A 22 -0.03 -7.06 -0.30
C SER A 22 -0.46 -7.53 -1.70
N ARG A 23 -1.06 -8.72 -1.78
CA ARG A 23 -1.80 -9.18 -2.96
C ARG A 23 -3.12 -8.41 -3.06
N SER A 24 -3.88 -8.66 -4.13
CA SER A 24 -5.26 -8.14 -4.22
C SER A 24 -6.08 -8.61 -3.02
N PHE A 25 -6.85 -7.70 -2.44
CA PHE A 25 -7.60 -7.95 -1.21
C PHE A 25 -8.59 -9.11 -1.36
N ASP A 26 -9.23 -9.23 -2.52
CA ASP A 26 -10.29 -10.20 -2.78
C ASP A 26 -9.81 -11.65 -2.84
N ILE A 27 -8.50 -11.87 -2.91
CA ILE A 27 -7.89 -13.20 -2.98
C ILE A 27 -7.78 -13.84 -1.58
N TYR A 28 -7.77 -13.02 -0.53
CA TYR A 28 -7.54 -13.52 0.83
C TYR A 28 -8.80 -14.14 1.42
N ASP A 29 -8.65 -15.34 1.97
CA ASP A 29 -9.65 -15.86 2.89
C ASP A 29 -9.57 -15.16 4.27
N LYS A 30 -10.64 -15.28 5.06
CA LYS A 30 -10.72 -14.61 6.37
C LYS A 30 -9.68 -15.10 7.38
N LYS A 31 -9.19 -16.34 7.26
CA LYS A 31 -8.21 -16.93 8.17
C LYS A 31 -6.81 -16.45 7.80
N GLU A 32 -6.44 -16.51 6.52
CA GLU A 32 -5.18 -16.00 5.97
C GLU A 32 -5.04 -14.51 6.27
N LEU A 33 -6.06 -13.70 5.97
CA LEU A 33 -6.06 -12.27 6.25
C LEU A 33 -5.76 -11.97 7.73
N LYS A 34 -6.43 -12.67 8.65
CA LYS A 34 -6.19 -12.51 10.09
C LYS A 34 -4.79 -12.93 10.50
N ILE A 35 -4.21 -13.97 9.88
CA ILE A 35 -2.85 -14.41 10.18
C ILE A 35 -1.85 -13.35 9.73
N ILE A 36 -1.98 -12.84 8.49
CA ILE A 36 -1.08 -11.81 7.95
C ILE A 36 -1.13 -10.54 8.81
N LEU A 37 -2.33 -10.08 9.16
CA LEU A 37 -2.53 -8.89 10.01
C LEU A 37 -2.00 -9.07 11.44
N LYS A 38 -1.83 -10.31 11.93
CA LYS A 38 -1.19 -10.58 13.22
C LYS A 38 0.33 -10.65 13.13
N LEU A 39 0.85 -11.22 12.05
CA LEU A 39 2.28 -11.49 11.88
C LEU A 39 3.06 -10.31 11.31
N ASN A 40 2.40 -9.45 10.52
CA ASN A 40 3.05 -8.34 9.83
C ASN A 40 2.32 -7.01 10.09
N PRO A 41 2.77 -6.22 11.09
CA PRO A 41 2.14 -4.95 11.44
C PRO A 41 2.29 -3.86 10.37
N PHE A 42 3.19 -4.05 9.40
CA PHE A 42 3.44 -3.09 8.33
C PHE A 42 2.64 -3.38 7.05
N SER A 43 1.93 -4.51 6.99
CA SER A 43 1.17 -4.90 5.81
C SER A 43 0.16 -3.82 5.40
N PHE A 44 0.08 -3.51 4.10
CA PHE A 44 -0.91 -2.59 3.56
C PHE A 44 -2.36 -3.04 3.81
N LEU A 45 -2.57 -4.33 4.14
CA LEU A 45 -3.86 -4.84 4.57
C LEU A 45 -4.39 -4.14 5.83
N HIS A 46 -3.53 -3.57 6.68
CA HIS A 46 -3.99 -2.73 7.81
C HIS A 46 -4.65 -1.43 7.38
N VAL A 47 -4.35 -0.94 6.17
CA VAL A 47 -5.03 0.20 5.55
C VAL A 47 -6.35 -0.24 4.94
N LEU A 48 -6.38 -1.38 4.23
CA LEU A 48 -7.57 -1.89 3.53
C LEU A 48 -8.64 -2.50 4.45
N GLU A 49 -8.21 -3.07 5.58
CA GLU A 49 -9.06 -3.69 6.62
C GLU A 49 -8.90 -2.94 7.96
N PRO A 50 -9.35 -1.67 8.05
CA PRO A 50 -9.14 -0.83 9.22
C PRO A 50 -9.90 -1.32 10.46
N GLY A 51 -10.95 -2.12 10.26
CA GLY A 51 -11.76 -2.71 11.33
C GLY A 51 -11.01 -3.72 12.20
N PHE A 52 -9.91 -4.30 11.68
CA PHE A 52 -9.14 -5.33 12.37
C PHE A 52 -8.57 -4.83 13.71
N LYS A 53 -7.98 -3.63 13.75
CA LYS A 53 -7.37 -3.07 14.98
C LYS A 53 -8.41 -2.84 16.08
N PHE A 54 -9.61 -2.41 15.69
CA PHE A 54 -10.67 -2.02 16.63
C PHE A 54 -11.68 -3.14 16.89
N LYS A 55 -11.52 -4.31 16.27
CA LYS A 55 -12.51 -5.41 16.28
C LYS A 55 -13.93 -4.93 15.91
N LYS A 56 -14.03 -3.93 15.04
CA LYS A 56 -15.30 -3.36 14.57
C LYS A 56 -15.59 -3.83 13.16
N LYS A 57 -16.84 -4.17 12.88
CA LYS A 57 -17.35 -4.26 11.51
C LYS A 57 -17.68 -2.83 11.07
N VAL A 58 -17.03 -2.37 10.01
CA VAL A 58 -17.18 -1.01 9.50
C VAL A 58 -17.62 -1.10 8.05
N SER A 59 -18.67 -0.38 7.69
CA SER A 59 -19.27 -0.41 6.35
C SER A 59 -19.63 1.01 5.89
N GLY A 60 -19.86 1.18 4.59
CA GLY A 60 -20.27 2.46 4.02
C GLY A 60 -19.21 3.55 4.17
N GLU A 61 -19.65 4.80 4.34
CA GLU A 61 -18.77 5.97 4.39
C GLU A 61 -17.77 5.96 5.55
N GLU A 62 -18.16 5.42 6.70
CA GLU A 62 -17.30 5.34 7.89
C GLU A 62 -16.04 4.51 7.59
N ARG A 63 -16.16 3.48 6.75
CA ARG A 63 -15.02 2.67 6.33
C ARG A 63 -13.98 3.52 5.61
N PHE A 64 -14.39 4.38 4.68
CA PHE A 64 -13.46 5.23 3.93
C PHE A 64 -12.73 6.21 4.83
N LYS A 65 -13.41 6.80 5.82
CA LYS A 65 -12.76 7.65 6.84
C LYS A 65 -11.70 6.87 7.61
N MET A 66 -11.99 5.63 8.00
CA MET A 66 -11.02 4.81 8.73
C MET A 66 -9.84 4.37 7.86
N VAL A 67 -10.06 4.02 6.59
CA VAL A 67 -8.99 3.74 5.61
C VAL A 67 -8.07 4.96 5.48
N HIS A 68 -8.66 6.15 5.32
CA HIS A 68 -7.91 7.41 5.24
C HIS A 68 -7.05 7.63 6.50
N ASN A 69 -7.63 7.47 7.68
CA ASN A 69 -6.91 7.61 8.95
C ASN A 69 -5.76 6.60 9.07
N ARG A 70 -5.98 5.32 8.72
CA ARG A 70 -4.90 4.30 8.70
C ARG A 70 -3.76 4.68 7.77
N TYR A 71 -4.08 5.19 6.59
CA TYR A 71 -3.09 5.63 5.62
C TYR A 71 -2.27 6.83 6.13
N HIS A 72 -2.92 7.77 6.84
CA HIS A 72 -2.22 8.86 7.51
C HIS A 72 -1.32 8.37 8.64
N GLU A 73 -1.78 7.42 9.48
CA GLU A 73 -0.94 6.78 10.49
C GLU A 73 0.32 6.14 9.87
N PHE A 74 0.22 5.54 8.68
CA PHE A 74 1.39 4.99 8.00
C PHE A 74 2.41 6.07 7.58
N LYS A 75 1.95 7.27 7.22
CA LYS A 75 2.83 8.40 6.91
C LYS A 75 3.49 8.96 8.17
N GLU A 76 2.71 9.18 9.23
CA GLU A 76 3.19 9.68 10.52
C GLU A 76 4.23 8.74 11.14
N ASN A 77 4.02 7.44 11.03
CA ASN A 77 4.94 6.41 11.51
C ASN A 77 6.14 6.15 10.58
N HIS A 78 6.33 6.97 9.54
CA HIS A 78 7.43 6.83 8.57
C HIS A 78 7.49 5.44 7.90
N ILE A 79 6.33 4.78 7.81
CA ILE A 79 6.16 3.58 6.98
C ILE A 79 6.12 4.02 5.54
N PHE A 80 5.34 5.06 5.26
CA PHE A 80 5.33 5.77 4.01
C PHE A 80 6.07 7.10 4.11
N ILE A 81 6.82 7.43 3.08
CA ILE A 81 7.42 8.74 2.86
C ILE A 81 6.95 9.29 1.52
N GLN A 82 6.85 10.61 1.44
CA GLN A 82 6.58 11.30 0.19
C GLN A 82 7.88 11.90 -0.35
N ASP A 83 8.14 11.73 -1.64
CA ASP A 83 9.30 12.36 -2.26
C ASP A 83 9.17 13.89 -2.25
N GLU A 84 10.27 14.59 -1.97
CA GLU A 84 10.31 16.06 -1.84
C GLU A 84 10.04 16.78 -3.16
N LYS A 85 10.51 16.20 -4.26
CA LYS A 85 10.42 16.77 -5.62
C LYS A 85 9.67 15.81 -6.54
N PRO A 86 8.86 16.33 -7.48
CA PRO A 86 8.18 15.49 -8.45
C PRO A 86 9.19 14.76 -9.34
N LYS A 87 8.96 13.47 -9.58
CA LYS A 87 9.81 12.60 -10.38
C LYS A 87 8.96 11.75 -11.34
N TYR A 88 9.62 11.14 -12.31
CA TYR A 88 9.07 10.03 -13.08
C TYR A 88 9.45 8.72 -12.40
N TYR A 89 8.52 7.77 -12.33
CA TYR A 89 8.72 6.46 -11.74
C TYR A 89 8.53 5.43 -12.82
N LEU A 90 9.56 4.64 -13.08
CA LEU A 90 9.56 3.61 -14.11
C LEU A 90 9.45 2.25 -13.43
N HIS A 91 8.50 1.45 -13.87
CA HIS A 91 8.39 0.05 -13.50
C HIS A 91 9.08 -0.81 -14.56
N GLU A 92 10.03 -1.61 -14.14
CA GLU A 92 10.72 -2.59 -14.98
C GLU A 92 10.13 -3.98 -14.74
N LYS A 93 9.90 -4.73 -15.82
CA LYS A 93 9.55 -6.14 -15.74
C LYS A 93 10.34 -6.94 -16.78
N THR A 94 10.95 -8.04 -16.37
CA THR A 94 11.66 -8.94 -17.27
C THR A 94 10.87 -10.23 -17.49
N PHE A 95 10.77 -10.68 -18.74
CA PHE A 95 10.20 -11.97 -19.12
C PHE A 95 11.15 -12.68 -20.11
N GLY A 96 11.74 -13.79 -19.66
CA GLY A 96 12.85 -14.42 -20.39
C GLY A 96 14.02 -13.43 -20.54
N ASN A 97 14.43 -13.17 -21.78
CA ASN A 97 15.49 -12.21 -22.10
C ASN A 97 14.97 -10.82 -22.50
N ILE A 98 13.67 -10.55 -22.33
CA ILE A 98 13.06 -9.28 -22.75
C ILE A 98 12.71 -8.45 -21.51
N THR A 99 13.17 -7.20 -21.49
CA THR A 99 12.86 -6.22 -20.45
C THR A 99 11.86 -5.20 -20.97
N PHE A 100 10.82 -4.96 -20.18
CA PHE A 100 9.75 -3.99 -20.45
C PHE A 100 9.81 -2.88 -19.41
N TRP A 101 9.62 -1.64 -19.85
CA TRP A 101 9.53 -0.46 -19.00
C TRP A 101 8.16 0.18 -19.15
N GLY A 102 7.54 0.57 -18.03
CA GLY A 102 6.28 1.31 -17.99
C GLY A 102 6.36 2.50 -17.03
N ILE A 103 5.53 3.51 -17.27
CA ILE A 103 5.25 4.62 -16.35
C ILE A 103 3.83 4.47 -15.82
#